data_AF-A0A2E2VPB4-F1
#
_entry.id   AF-A0A2E2VPB4-F1
#
_cell.length_a   1.000
_cell.length_b   1.000
_cell.length_c   1.000
_cell.angle_alpha   90.00
_cell.angle_beta   90.00
_cell.angle_gamma   90.00
#
_symmetry.space_group_name_H-M   'P 1'
#
loop_
_entity.id
_entity.type
_entity.pdbx_description
1 polymer ?
#
loop_
_entity_poly.entity_id
_entity_poly.type
_entity_poly.pdbx_seq_one_letter_code
_entity_poly.pdbx_strand_id
1 'polypeptide(L)'
;MDWTIASLQDTNGDGVDDVVWRNRQTGENWLYIMGEGSIGSSKRIATVADTNWRICSDDPGLNQTESDSSTGELIQGQIALSWDAVLERQSGAAMTEEQLGGFLVRYTNHDSNVQRVVSITDGSARETVLSGLVEGLYSVEVATVDKHGFVSDYSAAVSLEI
;
A
#
# COMPACT_ATOMS: atom_id res chain seq x y z
N MET A 1 -0.48 -27.35 -7.85
CA MET A 1 0.81 -26.65 -7.64
C MET A 1 0.43 -25.18 -7.57
N ASP A 2 0.42 -24.60 -6.37
CA ASP A 2 -0.20 -23.28 -6.09
C ASP A 2 0.84 -22.21 -5.75
N TRP A 3 2.03 -22.33 -6.36
CA TRP A 3 3.09 -21.35 -6.26
C TRP A 3 2.81 -20.18 -7.22
N THR A 4 2.80 -18.97 -6.68
CA THR A 4 2.64 -17.72 -7.43
C THR A 4 3.78 -16.77 -7.11
N ILE A 5 4.19 -15.96 -8.09
CA ILE A 5 5.09 -14.83 -7.83
C ILE A 5 4.34 -13.85 -6.93
N ALA A 6 4.93 -13.55 -5.77
CA ALA A 6 4.38 -12.67 -4.76
C ALA A 6 4.99 -11.26 -4.84
N SER A 7 6.25 -11.16 -5.28
CA SER A 7 6.95 -9.88 -5.45
C SER A 7 8.15 -10.05 -6.39
N LEU A 8 8.47 -8.99 -7.11
CA LEU A 8 9.70 -8.78 -7.88
C LEU A 8 10.29 -7.47 -7.38
N GLN A 9 11.42 -7.54 -6.67
CA GLN A 9 12.10 -6.37 -6.12
C GLN A 9 13.55 -6.74 -5.81
N ASP A 10 14.48 -5.82 -6.01
CA ASP A 10 15.85 -5.95 -5.52
C ASP A 10 15.88 -6.01 -3.97
N THR A 11 16.01 -7.21 -3.40
CA THR A 11 16.01 -7.42 -1.95
C THR A 11 17.40 -7.40 -1.34
N ASN A 12 18.45 -7.41 -2.17
CA ASN A 12 19.84 -7.50 -1.73
C ASN A 12 20.67 -6.25 -2.05
N GLY A 13 20.14 -5.32 -2.84
CA GLY A 13 20.73 -4.04 -3.24
C GLY A 13 21.74 -4.12 -4.38
N ASP A 14 21.72 -5.19 -5.20
CA ASP A 14 22.69 -5.40 -6.28
C ASP A 14 22.26 -4.80 -7.64
N GLY A 15 21.09 -4.17 -7.69
CA GLY A 15 20.52 -3.56 -8.88
C GLY A 15 19.83 -4.56 -9.82
N VAL A 16 19.60 -5.79 -9.38
CA VAL A 16 18.86 -6.84 -10.08
C VAL A 16 17.64 -7.24 -9.25
N ASP A 17 16.45 -7.28 -9.87
CA ASP A 17 15.24 -7.69 -9.15
C ASP A 17 15.28 -9.17 -8.77
N ASP A 18 15.01 -9.45 -7.49
CA ASP A 18 14.85 -10.79 -6.94
C ASP A 18 13.41 -11.30 -7.08
N VAL A 19 13.21 -12.62 -7.03
CA VAL A 19 11.87 -13.23 -7.13
C VAL A 19 11.43 -13.81 -5.80
N VAL A 20 10.29 -13.34 -5.30
CA VAL A 20 9.62 -13.95 -4.15
C VAL A 20 8.45 -14.80 -4.62
N TRP A 21 8.46 -16.07 -4.24
CA TRP A 21 7.40 -17.04 -4.48
C TRP A 21 6.56 -17.26 -3.23
N ARG A 22 5.27 -17.48 -3.41
CA ARG A 22 4.33 -17.85 -2.35
C ARG A 22 3.48 -19.03 -2.76
N ASN A 23 3.40 -20.05 -1.92
CA ASN A 23 2.47 -21.15 -2.03
C ASN A 23 1.15 -20.76 -1.36
N ARG A 24 0.09 -20.59 -2.14
CA ARG A 24 -1.22 -20.16 -1.63
C ARG A 24 -1.99 -21.25 -0.89
N GLN A 25 -1.53 -22.49 -0.94
CA GLN A 25 -2.14 -23.61 -0.24
C GLN A 25 -1.48 -23.86 1.12
N THR A 26 -0.14 -23.76 1.20
CA THR A 26 0.62 -24.07 2.42
C THR A 26 1.11 -22.83 3.18
N GLY A 27 1.05 -21.66 2.55
CA GLY A 27 1.58 -20.41 3.10
C GLY A 27 3.10 -20.30 3.04
N GLU A 28 3.78 -21.27 2.43
CA GLU A 28 5.23 -21.27 2.26
C GLU A 28 5.68 -20.14 1.33
N ASN A 29 6.83 -19.55 1.65
CA ASN A 29 7.42 -18.48 0.86
C ASN A 29 8.87 -18.82 0.52
N TRP A 30 9.30 -18.46 -0.68
CA TRP A 30 10.64 -18.73 -1.18
C TRP A 30 11.23 -17.51 -1.86
N LEU A 31 12.46 -17.16 -1.57
CA LEU A 31 13.19 -16.07 -2.22
C LEU A 31 14.24 -16.65 -3.15
N TYR A 32 14.22 -16.23 -4.41
CA TYR A 32 15.30 -16.43 -5.38
C TYR A 32 16.05 -15.11 -5.52
N ILE A 33 17.28 -15.10 -5.04
CA ILE A 33 18.20 -14.01 -5.29
C ILE A 33 18.74 -14.16 -6.70
N MET A 34 18.47 -13.17 -7.54
CA MET A 34 18.86 -13.17 -8.94
C MET A 34 20.22 -12.50 -9.10
N GLY A 35 20.91 -12.79 -10.21
CA GLY A 35 22.18 -12.17 -10.56
C GLY A 35 22.53 -12.45 -12.02
N GLU A 36 22.88 -11.40 -12.77
CA GLU A 36 23.31 -11.47 -14.18
C GLU A 36 22.45 -12.42 -15.05
N GLY A 37 21.12 -12.39 -14.89
CA GLY A 37 20.18 -13.22 -15.66
C GLY A 37 20.05 -14.68 -15.22
N SER A 38 20.58 -15.04 -14.05
CA SER A 38 20.51 -16.38 -13.46
C SER A 38 20.11 -16.32 -11.98
N ILE A 39 19.71 -17.46 -11.41
CA ILE A 39 19.47 -17.56 -9.96
C ILE A 39 20.84 -17.68 -9.28
N GLY A 40 21.26 -16.63 -8.57
CA GLY A 40 22.49 -16.64 -7.79
C GLY A 40 22.36 -17.49 -6.53
N SER A 41 21.27 -17.30 -5.78
CA SER A 41 20.97 -18.15 -4.62
C SER A 41 19.47 -18.27 -4.37
N SER A 42 19.06 -19.24 -3.56
CA SER A 42 17.67 -19.35 -3.14
C SER A 42 17.56 -19.72 -1.67
N LYS A 43 16.53 -19.21 -1.00
CA LYS A 43 16.25 -19.51 0.41
C LYS A 43 14.75 -19.57 0.68
N ARG A 44 14.35 -20.53 1.51
CA ARG A 44 13.01 -20.49 2.11
C ARG A 44 12.97 -19.37 3.14
N ILE A 45 11.94 -18.53 3.08
CA ILE A 45 11.71 -17.45 4.05
C ILE A 45 10.55 -17.82 4.97
N ALA A 46 10.14 -16.91 5.85
CA ALA A 46 9.10 -17.19 6.84
C ALA A 46 7.83 -17.74 6.17
N THR A 47 7.35 -18.89 6.65
CA THR A 47 6.05 -19.44 6.25
C THR A 47 4.96 -18.68 6.99
N VAL A 48 3.96 -18.19 6.25
CA VAL A 48 2.79 -17.53 6.82
C VAL A 48 1.57 -18.36 6.49
N ALA A 49 1.10 -19.13 7.47
CA ALA A 49 0.00 -20.09 7.32
C ALA A 49 -1.34 -19.43 6.94
N ASP A 50 -1.53 -18.14 7.27
CA ASP A 50 -2.66 -17.37 6.76
C ASP A 50 -2.49 -17.16 5.26
N THR A 51 -3.29 -17.86 4.47
CA THR A 51 -3.24 -17.82 3.01
C THR A 51 -3.77 -16.51 2.42
N ASN A 52 -4.49 -15.68 3.21
CA ASN A 52 -4.95 -14.35 2.80
C ASN A 52 -3.87 -13.28 2.93
N TRP A 53 -2.81 -13.58 3.70
CA TRP A 53 -1.65 -12.70 3.82
C TRP A 53 -0.92 -12.55 2.49
N ARG A 54 -0.52 -11.31 2.17
CA ARG A 54 0.22 -10.94 0.95
C ARG A 54 1.53 -10.24 1.31
N ILE A 55 2.53 -10.43 0.46
CA ILE A 55 3.78 -9.66 0.51
C ILE A 55 3.49 -8.32 -0.15
N CYS A 56 3.66 -7.23 0.59
CA CYS A 56 3.61 -5.88 0.03
C CYS A 56 5.05 -5.42 -0.21
N SER A 57 5.38 -5.03 -1.44
CA SER A 57 6.58 -4.26 -1.73
C SER A 57 6.35 -2.82 -1.29
N ASP A 58 7.24 -2.30 -0.44
CA ASP A 58 7.33 -0.86 -0.18
C ASP A 58 8.17 -0.28 -1.32
N ASP A 59 7.55 -0.07 -2.47
CA ASP A 59 8.19 0.62 -3.59
C ASP A 59 7.54 1.99 -3.78
N PRO A 60 8.13 3.07 -3.24
CA PRO A 60 7.65 4.43 -3.47
C PRO A 60 7.92 4.96 -4.89
N GLY A 61 8.45 4.15 -5.82
CA GLY A 61 9.08 4.61 -7.06
C GLY A 61 8.52 4.13 -8.41
N LEU A 62 7.54 3.23 -8.48
CA LEU A 62 7.05 2.75 -9.79
C LEU A 62 5.74 3.41 -10.23
N ASN A 63 5.91 4.43 -11.07
CA ASN A 63 4.86 4.88 -11.98
C ASN A 63 4.46 3.72 -12.90
N GLN A 64 3.21 3.27 -12.80
CA GLN A 64 2.66 2.13 -13.53
C GLN A 64 2.65 2.38 -15.04
N THR A 65 3.65 1.87 -15.75
CA THR A 65 3.57 1.62 -17.19
C THR A 65 4.32 0.34 -17.56
N GLU A 66 3.78 -0.81 -17.16
CA GLU A 66 3.99 -2.05 -17.91
C GLU A 66 2.65 -2.78 -17.99
N SER A 67 2.24 -3.08 -19.22
CA SER A 67 0.94 -3.66 -19.54
C SER A 67 1.14 -5.17 -19.57
N ASP A 68 0.59 -5.91 -18.61
CA ASP A 68 0.35 -7.34 -18.82
C ASP A 68 -1.11 -7.69 -18.53
N SER A 69 -1.72 -8.26 -19.56
CA SER A 69 -3.12 -8.63 -19.63
C SER A 69 -3.23 -10.11 -19.29
N SER A 70 -3.59 -10.46 -18.05
CA SER A 70 -4.53 -11.58 -17.82
C SER A 70 -4.95 -11.76 -16.36
N THR A 71 -6.27 -11.68 -16.18
CA THR A 71 -7.13 -12.11 -15.07
C THR A 71 -7.27 -11.18 -13.85
N GLY A 72 -8.36 -10.40 -13.86
CA GLY A 72 -9.08 -10.02 -12.65
C GLY A 72 -9.30 -8.53 -12.46
N GLU A 73 -10.39 -8.04 -13.07
CA GLU A 73 -11.07 -6.77 -12.80
C GLU A 73 -10.38 -5.49 -13.31
N LEU A 74 -10.99 -4.87 -14.33
CA LEU A 74 -10.69 -3.50 -14.70
C LEU A 74 -11.15 -2.60 -13.53
N ILE A 75 -10.24 -2.35 -12.61
CA ILE A 75 -10.43 -1.44 -11.49
C ILE A 75 -10.43 0.01 -12.00
N GLN A 76 -11.60 0.49 -12.44
CA GLN A 76 -11.81 1.85 -12.97
C GLN A 76 -12.41 2.82 -11.94
N GLY A 77 -12.72 2.36 -10.72
CA GLY A 77 -13.27 3.20 -9.67
C GLY A 77 -12.26 4.24 -9.18
N GLN A 78 -12.73 5.47 -8.94
CA GLN A 78 -11.94 6.54 -8.35
C GLN A 78 -12.69 7.21 -7.19
N ILE A 79 -11.96 7.56 -6.14
CA ILE A 79 -12.43 8.46 -5.08
C ILE A 79 -11.55 9.70 -5.11
N ALA A 80 -12.14 10.85 -5.46
CA ALA A 80 -11.53 12.15 -5.24
C ALA A 80 -11.81 12.57 -3.80
N LEU A 81 -10.75 12.76 -3.02
CA LEU A 81 -10.80 13.20 -1.64
C LEU A 81 -10.26 14.62 -1.58
N SER A 82 -10.95 15.47 -0.82
CA SER A 82 -10.43 16.75 -0.39
C SER A 82 -10.65 16.91 1.11
N TRP A 83 -9.71 17.55 1.78
CA TRP A 83 -9.78 17.82 3.21
C TRP A 83 -9.19 19.18 3.53
N ASP A 84 -9.74 19.81 4.56
CA ASP A 84 -9.12 20.97 5.18
C ASP A 84 -7.91 20.52 6.02
N ALA A 85 -6.87 21.35 6.07
CA ALA A 85 -5.74 21.11 6.97
C ALA A 85 -6.26 21.16 8.41
N VAL A 86 -6.41 20.02 9.07
CA VAL A 86 -6.71 19.99 10.50
C VAL A 86 -5.41 20.33 11.24
N LEU A 87 -5.27 21.62 11.61
CA LEU A 87 -4.12 22.17 12.33
C LEU A 87 -4.21 21.92 13.84
N GLU A 88 -4.94 20.90 14.31
CA GLU A 88 -5.07 20.60 15.74
C GLU A 88 -4.75 19.13 16.03
N ARG A 89 -3.77 18.91 16.90
CA ARG A 89 -3.42 17.58 17.43
C ARG A 89 -4.55 17.05 18.32
N GLN A 90 -4.60 15.73 18.54
CA GLN A 90 -5.47 15.08 19.55
C GLN A 90 -5.35 15.70 20.96
N SER A 91 -4.20 16.30 21.26
CA SER A 91 -3.94 17.03 22.52
C SER A 91 -4.54 18.45 22.59
N GLY A 92 -5.15 18.96 21.51
CA GLY A 92 -5.61 20.35 21.38
C GLY A 92 -4.50 21.35 21.07
N ALA A 93 -3.26 20.89 20.87
CA ALA A 93 -2.15 21.74 20.47
C ALA A 93 -2.21 22.02 18.96
N ALA A 94 -2.03 23.29 18.58
CA ALA A 94 -1.92 23.67 17.17
C ALA A 94 -0.74 22.95 16.52
N MET A 95 -1.00 22.19 15.45
CA MET A 95 0.03 21.69 14.57
C MET A 95 0.25 22.74 13.49
N THR A 96 1.46 23.31 13.44
CA THR A 96 1.76 24.31 12.41
C THR A 96 2.01 23.61 11.07
N GLU A 97 1.75 24.30 9.96
CA GLU A 97 2.05 23.76 8.62
C GLU A 97 3.54 23.40 8.45
N GLU A 98 4.44 24.09 9.16
CA GLU A 98 5.87 23.76 9.20
C GLU A 98 6.18 22.43 9.88
N GLN A 99 5.27 21.91 10.71
CA GLN A 99 5.41 20.64 11.40
C GLN A 99 4.77 19.48 10.64
N LEU A 100 3.92 19.77 9.65
CA LEU A 100 3.31 18.75 8.80
C LEU A 100 4.35 18.11 7.89
N GLY A 101 4.48 16.79 8.01
CA GLY A 101 5.27 15.93 7.13
C GLY A 101 4.41 15.25 6.06
N GLY A 102 3.09 15.18 6.24
CA GLY A 102 2.21 14.51 5.30
C GLY A 102 0.85 14.08 5.85
N PHE A 103 0.21 13.15 5.15
CA PHE A 103 -1.08 12.56 5.49
C PHE A 103 -1.07 11.04 5.26
N LEU A 104 -1.87 10.31 6.05
CA LEU A 104 -2.22 8.93 5.78
C LEU A 104 -3.70 8.86 5.44
N VAL A 105 -4.01 8.32 4.27
CA VAL A 105 -5.39 8.04 3.86
C VAL A 105 -5.63 6.55 4.01
N ARG A 106 -6.55 6.18 4.90
CA ARG A 106 -6.98 4.79 5.10
C ARG A 106 -8.33 4.61 4.41
N TYR A 107 -8.47 3.54 3.64
CA TYR A 107 -9.75 3.17 3.04
C TYR A 107 -10.04 1.69 3.17
N THR A 108 -11.30 1.35 3.42
CA THR A 108 -11.76 -0.03 3.60
C THR A 108 -12.91 -0.31 2.64
N ASN A 109 -12.77 -1.32 1.78
CA ASN A 109 -13.87 -1.86 1.00
C ASN A 109 -14.66 -2.82 1.90
N HIS A 110 -15.94 -2.55 2.15
CA HIS A 110 -16.78 -3.32 3.06
C HIS A 110 -17.27 -4.65 2.48
N ASP A 111 -17.33 -4.77 1.15
CA ASP A 111 -17.77 -5.99 0.47
C ASP A 111 -16.69 -7.09 0.52
N SER A 112 -15.43 -6.68 0.32
CA SER A 112 -14.26 -7.55 0.40
C SER A 112 -13.58 -7.57 1.77
N ASN A 113 -13.97 -6.64 2.66
CA ASN A 113 -13.33 -6.38 3.94
C ASN A 113 -11.80 -6.12 3.82
N VAL A 114 -11.39 -5.50 2.71
CA VAL A 114 -9.99 -5.15 2.43
C VAL A 114 -9.74 -3.71 2.84
N GLN A 115 -8.77 -3.51 3.74
CA GLN A 115 -8.28 -2.19 4.13
C GLN A 115 -6.92 -1.91 3.49
N ARG A 116 -6.72 -0.66 3.07
CA ARG A 116 -5.46 -0.15 2.52
C ARG A 116 -5.15 1.22 3.09
N VAL A 117 -3.87 1.59 3.05
CA VAL A 117 -3.37 2.89 3.51
C VAL A 117 -2.46 3.48 2.44
N VAL A 118 -2.64 4.77 2.15
CA VAL A 118 -1.80 5.55 1.23
C VAL A 118 -1.11 6.63 2.04
N SER A 119 0.20 6.78 1.84
CA SER A 119 1.00 7.84 2.44
C SER A 119 1.21 8.98 1.44
N ILE A 120 0.96 10.20 1.90
CA ILE A 120 1.19 11.43 1.15
C ILE A 120 2.27 12.18 1.90
N THR A 121 3.47 12.30 1.34
CA THR A 121 4.62 12.97 1.98
C THR A 121 4.66 14.49 1.74
N ASP A 122 3.67 15.02 1.03
CA ASP A 122 3.47 16.46 0.87
C ASP A 122 2.56 16.99 1.99
N GLY A 123 3.16 17.65 2.98
CA GLY A 123 2.43 18.29 4.09
C GLY A 123 1.49 19.42 3.67
N SER A 124 1.62 19.93 2.45
CA SER A 124 0.72 20.93 1.87
C SER A 124 -0.47 20.35 1.12
N ALA A 125 -0.49 19.03 0.88
CA ALA A 125 -1.57 18.37 0.16
C ALA A 125 -2.94 18.52 0.87
N ARG A 126 -3.96 18.87 0.08
CA ARG A 126 -5.36 19.01 0.53
C ARG A 126 -6.31 18.12 -0.27
N GLU A 127 -5.78 17.39 -1.23
CA GLU A 127 -6.54 16.52 -2.10
C GLU A 127 -5.72 15.30 -2.52
N THR A 128 -6.41 14.22 -2.83
CA THR A 128 -5.82 13.06 -3.50
C THR A 128 -6.89 12.30 -4.27
N VAL A 129 -6.46 11.48 -5.22
CA VAL A 129 -7.34 10.60 -5.98
C VAL A 129 -6.91 9.17 -5.73
N LEU A 130 -7.76 8.39 -5.07
CA LEU A 130 -7.62 6.94 -5.01
C LEU A 130 -8.11 6.38 -6.34
N SER A 131 -7.26 5.67 -7.07
CA SER A 131 -7.59 5.03 -8.35
C SER A 131 -7.41 3.52 -8.26
N GLY A 132 -7.96 2.79 -9.23
CA GLY A 132 -7.82 1.34 -9.20
C GLY A 132 -8.68 0.69 -8.13
N LEU A 133 -9.88 1.24 -7.91
CA LEU A 133 -10.85 0.67 -6.96
C LEU A 133 -11.86 -0.21 -7.70
N VAL A 134 -12.24 -1.30 -7.04
CA VAL A 134 -13.39 -2.13 -7.42
C VAL A 134 -14.66 -1.42 -6.97
N GLU A 135 -15.76 -1.55 -7.73
CA GLU A 135 -17.08 -1.07 -7.30
C GLU A 135 -17.46 -1.63 -5.93
N GLY A 136 -18.18 -0.84 -5.13
CA GLY A 136 -18.61 -1.27 -3.81
C GLY A 136 -18.59 -0.17 -2.77
N LEU A 137 -18.94 -0.55 -1.54
CA LEU A 137 -19.03 0.38 -0.42
C LEU A 137 -17.66 0.57 0.23
N TYR A 138 -17.19 1.81 0.29
CA TYR A 138 -15.95 2.19 0.96
C TYR A 138 -16.20 3.05 2.19
N SER A 139 -15.37 2.88 3.21
CA SER A 139 -15.12 3.91 4.23
C SER A 139 -13.72 4.49 4.03
N VAL A 140 -13.59 5.80 4.16
CA VAL A 140 -12.32 6.53 4.03
C VAL A 140 -12.09 7.43 5.23
N GLU A 141 -10.86 7.45 5.72
CA GLU A 141 -10.41 8.23 6.87
C GLU A 141 -9.04 8.85 6.56
N VAL A 142 -8.77 10.04 7.11
CA VAL A 142 -7.50 10.74 6.92
C VAL A 142 -6.86 11.03 8.27
N ALA A 143 -5.57 10.74 8.41
CA ALA A 143 -4.75 11.16 9.53
C ALA A 143 -3.62 12.08 9.04
N THR A 144 -3.14 12.93 9.93
CA THR A 144 -1.99 13.79 9.65
C THR A 144 -0.70 13.12 10.13
N VAL A 145 0.41 13.40 9.46
CA VAL A 145 1.75 12.92 9.82
C VAL A 145 2.65 14.13 10.01
N ASP A 146 3.39 14.18 11.10
CA ASP A 146 4.39 15.23 11.33
C ASP A 146 5.75 14.89 10.69
N LYS A 147 6.66 15.86 10.61
CA LYS A 147 8.01 15.68 10.03
C LYS A 147 8.89 14.65 10.75
N HIS A 148 8.50 14.22 11.94
CA HIS A 148 9.20 13.19 12.71
C HIS A 148 8.50 11.81 12.58
N GLY A 149 7.43 11.72 11.78
CA GLY A 149 6.69 10.49 11.51
C GLY A 149 5.60 10.17 12.54
N PHE A 150 5.27 11.08 13.46
CA PHE A 150 4.15 10.87 14.37
C PHE A 150 2.82 11.07 13.64
N VAL A 151 1.93 10.10 13.81
CA VAL A 151 0.60 10.09 13.19
C VAL A 151 -0.46 10.55 14.19
N SER A 152 -1.40 11.39 13.77
CA SER A 152 -2.57 11.76 14.57
C SER A 152 -3.60 10.62 14.65
N ASP A 153 -4.69 10.85 15.39
CA ASP A 153 -5.89 10.05 15.14
C ASP A 153 -6.37 10.24 13.69
N TYR A 154 -7.04 9.20 13.20
CA TYR A 154 -7.81 9.28 11.96
C TYR A 154 -9.06 10.13 12.16
N SER A 155 -9.46 10.84 11.10
CA SER A 155 -10.72 11.55 11.03
C SER A 155 -11.91 10.61 11.22
N ALA A 156 -13.11 11.18 11.37
CA ALA A 156 -14.32 10.39 11.20
C ALA A 156 -14.35 9.73 9.81
N ALA A 157 -14.82 8.48 9.76
CA ALA A 157 -14.97 7.74 8.52
C ALA A 157 -16.08 8.35 7.66
N VAL A 158 -15.75 8.62 6.40
CA VAL A 158 -16.71 9.00 5.37
C VAL A 158 -16.98 7.76 4.53
N SER A 159 -18.25 7.39 4.40
CA SER A 159 -18.66 6.23 3.59
C SER A 159 -19.22 6.67 2.24
N LEU A 160 -18.87 5.96 1.18
CA LEU A 160 -19.34 6.21 -0.18
C LEU A 160 -19.36 4.93 -1.00
N GLU A 161 -20.26 4.86 -1.98
CA GLU A 161 -20.31 3.79 -2.97
C GLU A 161 -19.69 4.28 -4.27
N ILE A 162 -18.86 3.44 -4.87
CA ILE A 162 -18.31 3.64 -6.23
C ILE A 162 -19.00 2.66 -7.16
#